data_AF-A0A1E3INZ3-F1
#
_entry.id   AF-A0A1E3INZ3-F1
#
_cell.length_a   1.000
_cell.length_b   1.000
_cell.length_c   1.000
_cell.angle_alpha   90.00
_cell.angle_beta   90.00
_cell.angle_gamma   90.00
#
_symmetry.space_group_name_H-M   'P 1'
#
loop_
_entity.id
_entity.type
_entity.pdbx_description
1 polymer ?
#
loop_
_entity_poly.entity_id
_entity_poly.type
_entity_poly.pdbx_seq_one_letter_code
_entity_poly.pdbx_strand_id
1 'polypeptide(L)'
;MSDIAVEVVNRDGVSVQGQESSIHEAVTASSNAANNGKSSKPKKLGGYDFYKSIGSPKFVVAPMVDQSELAWRLLSRSPLPLDIAGPIETVTTPQGKSLIRHPGGAHICYTPMIHAKGFLEAKGEMGRNGDGQFCLTLDEEGGEGPVAGIDCGDRPLIVQFCANDPEILLAAAKKLEHRCDAVDINFGCPQGIAKRGRYGSFLQDEWDLIHKLISTLHQNLSIPVTAKFRIFPDIEKTIRYAQMMEEAGAQILTCHGRTREMKGQMTGYADWEAIRAVKQAVKVPVFANGNILYREDVDRCLEFTGCDGIMTAEGNLANPAIFVPADHPHAHPPVTLLAHRYLDIVESLKTPTSGSAIKSHLFRLLKPVLDTDEELRVRIATCRWTEGMSGFREIIDDIAARCQPLKEELGEGWRPPAIDPKTGYRALPVFVAQPQIRAKPVSTEIGGHEDMVSRPASPRPEGTDGRIFDTPNIATAPASSIPGTVLVSRHERHAGVPGSVPCVQGCGGIAASRCPTRACITHCRILRAVESGYTKEEAEQMGKTGKLVGMGCEAHEDKERARKEREQRKRKGREMAKEQNKERRIEKKKQTHKTRQAAAQEAREKEKLKIIDEESEFALGQS
;
A
#
# COMPACT_ATOMS: atom_id res chain seq x y z
N MET A 1 -58.85 -24.72 -13.05
CA MET A 1 -59.80 -24.40 -11.98
C MET A 1 -59.10 -23.47 -11.02
N SER A 2 -59.74 -22.31 -10.79
CA SER A 2 -59.45 -21.27 -9.79
C SER A 2 -58.08 -20.58 -9.82
N ASP A 3 -58.03 -19.50 -10.59
CA ASP A 3 -57.30 -18.27 -10.27
C ASP A 3 -57.73 -17.72 -8.91
N ILE A 4 -56.77 -17.18 -8.14
CA ILE A 4 -57.05 -16.28 -7.02
C ILE A 4 -56.30 -14.98 -7.29
N ALA A 5 -57.08 -13.94 -7.57
CA ALA A 5 -56.68 -12.55 -7.68
C ALA A 5 -56.40 -11.96 -6.29
N VAL A 6 -55.44 -11.04 -6.22
CA VAL A 6 -55.31 -10.08 -5.11
C VAL A 6 -55.38 -8.68 -5.72
N GLU A 7 -56.46 -7.97 -5.37
CA GLU A 7 -56.72 -6.58 -5.72
C GLU A 7 -55.75 -5.62 -5.02
N VAL A 8 -55.24 -4.64 -5.77
CA VAL A 8 -54.65 -3.42 -5.23
C VAL A 8 -55.64 -2.28 -5.47
N VAL A 9 -56.21 -1.75 -4.39
CA VAL A 9 -57.10 -0.60 -4.39
C VAL A 9 -56.26 0.67 -4.57
N ASN A 10 -56.53 1.44 -5.63
CA ASN A 10 -56.01 2.79 -5.78
C ASN A 10 -57.18 3.78 -5.71
N ARG A 11 -57.19 4.60 -4.65
CA ARG A 11 -58.03 5.79 -4.54
C ARG A 11 -57.38 6.88 -5.38
N ASP A 12 -58.04 7.27 -6.47
CA ASP A 12 -58.26 8.65 -6.88
C ASP A 12 -58.91 8.63 -8.27
N GLY A 13 -60.23 8.72 -8.26
CA GLY A 13 -61.05 8.73 -9.47
C GLY A 13 -60.99 10.09 -10.14
N VAL A 14 -60.41 10.15 -11.34
CA VAL A 14 -60.79 11.13 -12.37
C VAL A 14 -60.67 10.47 -13.74
N SER A 15 -61.79 10.47 -14.46
CA SER A 15 -61.97 9.99 -15.83
C SER A 15 -61.55 11.02 -16.87
N VAL A 16 -60.92 10.62 -17.98
CA VAL A 16 -61.14 11.24 -19.30
C VAL A 16 -61.06 10.20 -20.42
N GLN A 17 -62.02 10.28 -21.33
CA GLN A 17 -62.33 9.41 -22.46
C GLN A 17 -61.26 9.44 -23.58
N GLY A 18 -61.19 8.34 -24.33
CA GLY A 18 -60.18 8.12 -25.36
C GLY A 18 -60.50 8.64 -26.76
N GLN A 19 -59.59 8.33 -27.70
CA GLN A 19 -59.90 8.10 -29.11
C GLN A 19 -58.72 7.40 -29.81
N GLU A 20 -59.00 6.25 -30.42
CA GLU A 20 -58.15 5.58 -31.41
C GLU A 20 -58.27 6.28 -32.78
N SER A 21 -57.14 6.46 -33.47
CA SER A 21 -56.97 6.50 -34.94
C SER A 21 -55.53 6.97 -35.21
N SER A 22 -54.75 6.56 -36.21
CA SER A 22 -54.93 5.68 -37.35
C SER A 22 -53.52 5.30 -37.81
N ILE A 23 -53.29 4.02 -38.06
CA ILE A 23 -52.11 3.51 -38.76
C ILE A 23 -52.48 3.51 -40.24
N HIS A 24 -51.83 4.32 -41.09
CA HIS A 24 -51.53 4.03 -42.50
C HIS A 24 -50.90 5.25 -43.21
N GLU A 25 -49.88 4.96 -44.02
CA GLU A 25 -49.18 5.83 -45.00
C GLU A 25 -48.17 6.83 -44.41
N ALA A 26 -46.88 6.85 -44.74
CA ALA A 26 -46.24 6.53 -46.01
C ALA A 26 -44.84 5.92 -45.82
N VAL A 27 -44.66 4.74 -46.41
CA VAL A 27 -43.37 4.22 -46.88
C VAL A 27 -43.06 4.93 -48.20
N THR A 28 -41.78 5.17 -48.49
CA THR A 28 -41.19 5.81 -49.69
C THR A 28 -41.01 7.33 -49.65
N ALA A 29 -39.98 7.78 -48.94
CA ALA A 29 -39.03 8.75 -49.50
C ALA A 29 -37.74 8.78 -48.68
N SER A 30 -36.62 8.75 -49.39
CA SER A 30 -35.26 9.12 -48.95
C SER A 30 -34.26 7.96 -48.83
N SER A 31 -34.00 7.32 -49.97
CA SER A 31 -32.66 6.88 -50.32
C SER A 31 -31.80 8.10 -50.68
N ASN A 32 -30.61 8.17 -50.08
CA ASN A 32 -29.51 9.13 -50.28
C ASN A 32 -29.31 10.17 -49.17
N ALA A 33 -28.73 9.73 -48.06
CA ALA A 33 -27.75 10.54 -47.35
C ALA A 33 -26.62 9.60 -46.88
N ALA A 34 -25.41 9.86 -47.38
CA ALA A 34 -24.20 9.13 -47.07
C ALA A 34 -24.03 9.01 -45.55
N ASN A 35 -23.93 7.77 -45.07
CA ASN A 35 -23.71 7.43 -43.68
C ASN A 35 -22.27 7.81 -43.29
N ASN A 36 -22.05 9.09 -42.99
CA ASN A 36 -20.82 9.57 -42.37
C ASN A 36 -20.91 9.33 -40.86
N GLY A 37 -20.99 8.05 -40.49
CA GLY A 37 -21.08 7.57 -39.13
C GLY A 37 -19.73 7.73 -38.41
N LYS A 38 -19.35 8.95 -38.07
CA LYS A 38 -18.44 9.15 -36.93
C LYS A 38 -19.20 8.68 -35.70
N SER A 39 -18.99 7.43 -35.30
CA SER A 39 -19.33 6.92 -33.96
C SER A 39 -18.89 7.95 -32.93
N SER A 40 -19.84 8.75 -32.41
CA SER A 40 -19.55 9.68 -31.32
C SER A 40 -19.12 8.84 -30.12
N LYS A 41 -17.86 8.97 -29.69
CA LYS A 41 -17.40 8.31 -28.46
C LYS A 41 -18.41 8.61 -27.34
N PRO A 42 -18.81 7.62 -26.54
CA PRO A 42 -19.74 7.86 -25.44
C PRO A 42 -19.19 8.98 -24.56
N LYS A 43 -20.05 9.96 -24.25
CA LYS A 43 -19.68 11.11 -23.43
C LYS A 43 -19.31 10.60 -22.03
N LYS A 44 -18.09 10.90 -21.57
CA LYS A 44 -17.65 10.56 -20.21
C LYS A 44 -18.58 11.21 -19.17
N LEU A 45 -18.93 10.46 -18.14
CA LEU A 45 -19.86 10.92 -17.09
C LEU A 45 -19.33 12.16 -16.37
N GLY A 46 -20.22 13.06 -15.94
CA GLY A 46 -19.84 14.13 -14.99
C GLY A 46 -19.48 13.57 -13.61
N GLY A 47 -18.94 14.41 -12.72
CA GLY A 47 -18.51 13.96 -11.39
C GLY A 47 -19.61 13.28 -10.57
N TYR A 48 -20.76 13.95 -10.39
CA TYR A 48 -21.89 13.36 -9.67
C TYR A 48 -22.59 12.22 -10.42
N ASP A 49 -22.58 12.24 -11.75
CA ASP A 49 -23.16 11.15 -12.55
C ASP A 49 -22.33 9.87 -12.40
N PHE A 50 -21.00 10.00 -12.40
CA PHE A 50 -20.10 8.91 -12.07
C PHE A 50 -20.28 8.43 -10.63
N TYR A 51 -20.32 9.34 -9.66
CA TYR A 51 -20.54 8.97 -8.26
C TYR A 51 -21.85 8.19 -8.06
N LYS A 52 -22.93 8.56 -8.76
CA LYS A 52 -24.19 7.80 -8.75
C LYS A 52 -24.07 6.47 -9.50
N SER A 53 -23.30 6.40 -10.59
CA SER A 53 -23.13 5.17 -11.38
C SER A 53 -22.36 4.07 -10.65
N ILE A 54 -21.60 4.42 -9.61
CA ILE A 54 -20.94 3.48 -8.69
C ILE A 54 -21.69 3.33 -7.34
N GLY A 55 -22.96 3.74 -7.31
CA GLY A 55 -23.87 3.54 -6.17
C GLY A 55 -23.78 4.61 -5.07
N SER A 56 -23.18 5.77 -5.32
CA SER A 56 -23.01 6.84 -4.33
C SER A 56 -22.27 6.37 -3.05
N PRO A 57 -21.01 5.91 -3.18
CA PRO A 57 -20.27 5.28 -2.09
C PRO A 57 -19.90 6.29 -1.00
N LYS A 58 -20.42 6.07 0.22
CA LYS A 58 -20.01 6.79 1.43
C LYS A 58 -18.79 6.20 2.15
N PHE A 59 -18.56 4.89 2.04
CA PHE A 59 -17.52 4.18 2.79
C PHE A 59 -16.40 3.74 1.85
N VAL A 60 -15.22 4.34 2.01
CA VAL A 60 -14.10 4.22 1.07
C VAL A 60 -12.85 3.71 1.77
N VAL A 61 -12.23 2.66 1.23
CA VAL A 61 -10.90 2.20 1.69
C VAL A 61 -9.82 2.92 0.92
N ALA A 62 -8.87 3.51 1.66
CA ALA A 62 -7.78 4.28 1.08
C ALA A 62 -6.75 3.41 0.35
N PRO A 63 -6.05 3.98 -0.64
CA PRO A 63 -4.85 3.37 -1.19
C PRO A 63 -3.73 3.42 -0.14
N MET A 64 -3.14 2.27 0.14
CA MET A 64 -2.08 2.09 1.12
C MET A 64 -0.96 1.25 0.51
N VAL A 65 0.29 1.73 0.62
CA VAL A 65 1.46 1.06 0.07
C VAL A 65 1.58 -0.34 0.69
N ASP A 66 1.43 -1.37 -0.14
CA ASP A 66 1.45 -2.79 0.21
C ASP A 66 0.47 -3.21 1.33
N GLN A 67 -0.60 -2.43 1.53
CA GLN A 67 -1.58 -2.63 2.63
C GLN A 67 -3.03 -2.48 2.17
N SER A 68 -3.27 -2.45 0.86
CA SER A 68 -4.59 -2.39 0.24
C SER A 68 -4.67 -3.34 -0.96
N GLU A 69 -3.87 -4.40 -0.93
CA GLU A 69 -3.89 -5.49 -1.91
C GLU A 69 -5.22 -6.26 -1.88
N LEU A 70 -5.46 -7.09 -2.89
CA LEU A 70 -6.75 -7.76 -3.11
C LEU A 70 -7.34 -8.40 -1.85
N ALA A 71 -6.56 -9.21 -1.13
CA ALA A 71 -7.02 -9.87 0.09
C ALA A 71 -7.55 -8.88 1.14
N TRP A 72 -6.85 -7.76 1.35
CA TRP A 72 -7.29 -6.72 2.28
C TRP A 72 -8.50 -5.94 1.78
N ARG A 73 -8.61 -5.68 0.47
CA ARG A 73 -9.80 -5.04 -0.11
C ARG A 73 -11.04 -5.90 0.09
N LEU A 74 -10.90 -7.22 -0.14
CA LEU A 74 -11.97 -8.19 0.08
C LEU A 74 -12.37 -8.28 1.56
N LEU A 75 -11.40 -8.35 2.47
CA LEU A 75 -11.68 -8.29 3.91
C LEU A 75 -12.41 -6.99 4.28
N SER A 76 -11.99 -5.85 3.72
CA SER A 76 -12.64 -4.57 4.02
C SER A 76 -14.03 -4.43 3.39
N ARG A 77 -14.33 -5.18 2.32
CA ARG A 77 -15.67 -5.28 1.74
C ARG A 77 -16.58 -6.13 2.60
N SER A 78 -16.11 -7.29 3.08
CA SER A 78 -16.94 -8.22 3.87
C SER A 78 -16.20 -8.61 5.18
N PRO A 79 -16.06 -7.66 6.12
CA PRO A 79 -15.20 -7.85 7.29
C PRO A 79 -15.74 -8.92 8.25
N LEU A 80 -17.05 -9.10 8.28
CA LEU A 80 -17.74 -10.05 9.15
C LEU A 80 -18.46 -11.12 8.31
N PRO A 81 -18.50 -12.39 8.77
CA PRO A 81 -19.37 -13.42 8.19
C PRO A 81 -20.83 -12.96 8.11
N LEU A 82 -21.59 -13.39 7.10
CA LEU A 82 -22.97 -12.89 6.87
C LEU A 82 -23.95 -13.25 7.99
N ASP A 83 -23.76 -14.40 8.64
CA ASP A 83 -24.51 -14.81 9.84
C ASP A 83 -24.29 -13.87 11.04
N ILE A 84 -23.16 -13.15 11.06
CA ILE A 84 -22.83 -12.13 12.06
C ILE A 84 -23.17 -10.72 11.58
N ALA A 85 -22.91 -10.41 10.31
CA ALA A 85 -23.01 -9.08 9.73
C ALA A 85 -24.46 -8.66 9.41
N GLY A 86 -25.31 -9.64 9.09
CA GLY A 86 -26.66 -9.43 8.58
C GLY A 86 -26.77 -9.55 7.05
N PRO A 87 -27.93 -9.19 6.48
CA PRO A 87 -28.23 -9.41 5.07
C PRO A 87 -27.53 -8.42 4.14
N ILE A 88 -27.08 -8.91 2.99
CA ILE A 88 -26.52 -8.08 1.91
C ILE A 88 -27.55 -7.07 1.40
N GLU A 89 -27.09 -5.85 1.12
CA GLU A 89 -27.87 -4.81 0.44
C GLU A 89 -27.57 -4.83 -1.07
N THR A 90 -28.61 -4.72 -1.89
CA THR A 90 -28.47 -4.48 -3.34
C THR A 90 -28.82 -3.04 -3.67
N VAL A 91 -27.90 -2.33 -4.32
CA VAL A 91 -28.07 -0.94 -4.76
C VAL A 91 -28.20 -0.93 -6.28
N THR A 92 -29.33 -0.44 -6.78
CA THR A 92 -29.53 -0.22 -8.22
C THR A 92 -29.10 1.19 -8.59
N THR A 93 -28.15 1.30 -9.53
CA THR A 93 -27.67 2.60 -10.03
C THR A 93 -28.70 3.22 -10.99
N PRO A 94 -28.62 4.54 -11.27
CA PRO A 94 -29.52 5.17 -12.27
C PRO A 94 -29.43 4.56 -13.67
N GLN A 95 -28.34 3.87 -13.99
CA GLN A 95 -28.13 3.16 -15.25
C GLN A 95 -28.67 1.71 -15.23
N GLY A 96 -29.29 1.29 -14.12
CA GLY A 96 -29.83 -0.06 -13.94
C GLY A 96 -28.80 -1.12 -13.56
N LYS A 97 -27.56 -0.75 -13.21
CA LYS A 97 -26.55 -1.70 -12.70
C LYS A 97 -26.87 -2.04 -11.25
N SER A 98 -26.97 -3.33 -10.93
CA SER A 98 -27.07 -3.80 -9.55
C SER A 98 -25.68 -3.92 -8.94
N LEU A 99 -25.48 -3.30 -7.77
CA LEU A 99 -24.27 -3.37 -6.97
C LEU A 99 -24.59 -4.02 -5.64
N ILE A 100 -23.69 -4.87 -5.16
CA ILE A 100 -23.83 -5.57 -3.89
C ILE A 100 -23.02 -4.84 -2.81
N ARG A 101 -23.62 -4.67 -1.63
CA ARG A 101 -22.98 -4.13 -0.42
C ARG A 101 -23.10 -5.12 0.71
N HIS A 102 -21.96 -5.57 1.21
CA HIS A 102 -21.90 -6.36 2.43
C HIS A 102 -22.08 -5.45 3.65
N PRO A 103 -22.85 -5.86 4.67
CA PRO A 103 -23.08 -5.05 5.86
C PRO A 103 -21.79 -4.69 6.59
N GLY A 104 -21.66 -3.42 6.96
CA GLY A 104 -20.45 -2.93 7.63
C GLY A 104 -19.20 -2.92 6.75
N GLY A 105 -19.36 -3.17 5.45
CA GLY A 105 -18.31 -3.20 4.44
C GLY A 105 -18.02 -1.86 3.78
N ALA A 106 -16.86 -1.77 3.15
CA ALA A 106 -16.53 -0.70 2.24
C ALA A 106 -17.39 -0.78 0.96
N HIS A 107 -17.90 0.37 0.51
CA HIS A 107 -18.63 0.45 -0.76
C HIS A 107 -17.67 0.45 -1.96
N ILE A 108 -16.48 1.01 -1.77
CA ILE A 108 -15.45 1.13 -2.80
C ILE A 108 -14.06 1.03 -2.17
N CYS A 109 -13.16 0.37 -2.87
CA CYS A 109 -11.78 0.19 -2.45
C CYS A 109 -10.83 0.80 -3.48
N TYR A 110 -9.67 1.22 -3.01
CA TYR A 110 -8.57 1.65 -3.85
C TYR A 110 -7.47 0.58 -3.84
N THR A 111 -6.79 0.39 -4.96
CA THR A 111 -5.57 -0.45 -5.01
C THR A 111 -4.43 0.17 -4.20
N PRO A 112 -3.35 -0.57 -3.93
CA PRO A 112 -2.09 0.05 -3.56
C PRO A 112 -1.65 1.03 -4.65
N MET A 113 -0.78 1.96 -4.27
CA MET A 113 -0.19 2.92 -5.21
C MET A 113 0.69 2.19 -6.23
N ILE A 114 0.27 2.17 -7.49
CA ILE A 114 1.01 1.57 -8.62
C ILE A 114 1.96 2.61 -9.21
N HIS A 115 3.24 2.28 -9.34
CA HIS A 115 4.21 3.13 -10.00
C HIS A 115 4.11 2.96 -11.52
N ALA A 116 3.56 3.94 -12.23
CA ALA A 116 3.18 3.80 -13.65
C ALA A 116 4.33 3.27 -14.54
N LYS A 117 5.51 3.86 -14.43
CA LYS A 117 6.71 3.40 -15.16
C LYS A 117 7.11 1.98 -14.77
N GLY A 118 7.06 1.67 -13.48
CA GLY A 118 7.48 0.36 -12.96
C GLY A 118 6.52 -0.74 -13.41
N PHE A 119 5.23 -0.42 -13.48
CA PHE A 119 4.18 -1.30 -13.99
C PHE A 119 4.32 -1.54 -15.51
N LEU A 120 4.69 -0.54 -16.31
CA LEU A 120 4.93 -0.73 -17.73
C LEU A 120 6.18 -1.57 -18.03
N GLU A 121 7.23 -1.37 -17.24
CA GLU A 121 8.51 -2.08 -17.36
C GLU A 121 8.45 -3.52 -16.79
N ALA A 122 7.39 -3.86 -16.06
CA ALA A 122 7.16 -5.22 -15.60
C ALA A 122 7.02 -6.15 -16.81
N LYS A 123 7.95 -7.11 -16.90
CA LYS A 123 7.89 -8.17 -17.90
C LYS A 123 6.87 -9.20 -17.41
N GLY A 124 5.63 -9.08 -17.89
CA GLY A 124 4.54 -10.02 -17.61
C GLY A 124 4.90 -11.48 -17.95
N GLU A 125 3.98 -12.39 -17.58
CA GLU A 125 4.06 -13.85 -17.65
C GLU A 125 5.43 -14.43 -18.03
N MET A 126 6.11 -15.01 -17.03
CA MET A 126 7.47 -15.57 -17.04
C MET A 126 8.64 -14.61 -16.74
N GLY A 127 8.39 -13.35 -16.42
CA GLY A 127 9.41 -12.47 -15.81
C GLY A 127 9.62 -12.73 -14.32
N ARG A 128 10.82 -12.38 -13.79
CA ARG A 128 11.15 -12.49 -12.35
C ARG A 128 10.23 -11.70 -11.40
N ASN A 129 9.37 -10.83 -11.93
CA ASN A 129 8.49 -9.92 -11.19
C ASN A 129 6.98 -10.16 -11.43
N GLY A 130 6.59 -11.24 -12.13
CA GLY A 130 5.18 -11.52 -12.46
C GLY A 130 4.52 -10.39 -13.27
N ASP A 131 3.21 -10.23 -13.06
CA ASP A 131 2.32 -9.31 -13.78
C ASP A 131 2.51 -7.81 -13.42
N GLY A 132 3.41 -7.52 -12.47
CA GLY A 132 3.63 -6.18 -11.93
C GLY A 132 2.91 -5.94 -10.59
N GLN A 133 2.61 -4.68 -10.26
CA GLN A 133 1.94 -4.27 -9.02
C GLN A 133 0.41 -4.46 -9.05
N PHE A 134 -0.10 -5.10 -10.12
CA PHE A 134 -1.50 -5.47 -10.32
C PHE A 134 -1.52 -6.79 -11.09
N CYS A 135 -2.30 -7.78 -10.65
CA CYS A 135 -2.39 -9.08 -11.30
C CYS A 135 -3.27 -9.00 -12.55
N LEU A 136 -2.68 -9.25 -13.71
CA LEU A 136 -3.37 -9.18 -15.01
C LEU A 136 -3.87 -10.54 -15.50
N THR A 137 -3.40 -11.63 -14.90
CA THR A 137 -3.49 -12.98 -15.45
C THR A 137 -4.58 -13.83 -14.81
N LEU A 138 -4.86 -13.62 -13.52
CA LEU A 138 -5.78 -14.47 -12.73
C LEU A 138 -7.20 -13.91 -12.61
N ASP A 139 -7.45 -12.73 -13.18
CA ASP A 139 -8.76 -12.08 -13.31
C ASP A 139 -9.54 -11.82 -12.00
N GLU A 140 -8.90 -11.96 -10.84
CA GLU A 140 -9.51 -11.63 -9.55
C GLU A 140 -9.35 -10.15 -9.19
N GLU A 141 -8.20 -9.54 -9.48
CA GLU A 141 -8.03 -8.09 -9.31
C GLU A 141 -8.83 -7.32 -10.36
N GLY A 142 -9.77 -6.50 -9.89
CA GLY A 142 -10.72 -5.82 -10.76
C GLY A 142 -11.82 -6.73 -11.35
N GLY A 143 -12.00 -7.94 -10.83
CA GLY A 143 -13.09 -8.84 -11.24
C GLY A 143 -14.47 -8.37 -10.75
N GLU A 144 -15.51 -8.55 -11.57
CA GLU A 144 -16.91 -8.22 -11.23
C GLU A 144 -17.68 -9.38 -10.57
N GLY A 145 -17.17 -10.61 -10.69
CA GLY A 145 -17.76 -11.82 -10.11
C GLY A 145 -17.32 -12.08 -8.67
N PRO A 146 -17.89 -13.10 -8.00
CA PRO A 146 -17.45 -13.49 -6.66
C PRO A 146 -15.97 -13.86 -6.62
N VAL A 147 -15.24 -13.32 -5.64
CA VAL A 147 -13.82 -13.63 -5.40
C VAL A 147 -13.67 -14.03 -3.93
N ALA A 148 -13.01 -15.15 -3.66
CA ALA A 148 -12.84 -15.70 -2.30
C ALA A 148 -14.16 -15.80 -1.50
N GLY A 149 -15.26 -16.18 -2.16
CA GLY A 149 -16.58 -16.32 -1.54
C GLY A 149 -17.27 -14.99 -1.19
N ILE A 150 -16.76 -13.85 -1.67
CA ILE A 150 -17.35 -12.53 -1.46
C ILE A 150 -18.06 -12.10 -2.74
N ASP A 151 -19.38 -11.96 -2.66
CA ASP A 151 -20.22 -11.42 -3.73
C ASP A 151 -19.75 -10.01 -4.11
N CYS A 152 -19.82 -9.66 -5.40
CA CYS A 152 -19.26 -8.45 -6.06
C CYS A 152 -17.74 -8.45 -6.31
N GLY A 153 -16.99 -9.37 -5.70
CA GLY A 153 -15.54 -9.47 -5.89
C GLY A 153 -14.81 -8.17 -5.54
N ASP A 154 -13.94 -7.71 -6.45
CA ASP A 154 -13.08 -6.55 -6.21
C ASP A 154 -13.72 -5.22 -6.63
N ARG A 155 -14.94 -5.22 -7.20
CA ARG A 155 -15.59 -4.02 -7.75
C ARG A 155 -16.80 -3.53 -6.94
N PRO A 156 -17.08 -2.20 -6.90
CA PRO A 156 -16.41 -1.11 -7.64
C PRO A 156 -14.97 -0.81 -7.18
N LEU A 157 -14.03 -0.63 -8.09
CA LEU A 157 -12.59 -0.47 -7.81
C LEU A 157 -12.03 0.82 -8.40
N ILE A 158 -11.21 1.53 -7.64
CA ILE A 158 -10.40 2.65 -8.15
C ILE A 158 -8.92 2.27 -8.13
N VAL A 159 -8.28 2.31 -9.29
CA VAL A 159 -6.85 1.99 -9.41
C VAL A 159 -6.04 3.26 -9.24
N GLN A 160 -5.18 3.32 -8.21
CA GLN A 160 -4.35 4.49 -7.97
C GLN A 160 -2.94 4.34 -8.55
N PHE A 161 -2.52 5.34 -9.32
CA PHE A 161 -1.15 5.48 -9.82
C PHE A 161 -0.35 6.57 -9.11
N CYS A 162 0.98 6.41 -9.12
CA CYS A 162 1.92 7.50 -9.01
C CYS A 162 2.77 7.61 -10.29
N ALA A 163 2.95 8.84 -10.76
CA ALA A 163 3.69 9.17 -11.96
C ALA A 163 4.03 10.66 -11.98
N ASN A 164 4.91 11.06 -12.90
CA ASN A 164 5.27 12.44 -13.19
C ASN A 164 5.46 12.70 -14.69
N ASP A 165 5.04 11.76 -15.52
CA ASP A 165 5.07 11.82 -16.97
C ASP A 165 3.67 11.43 -17.47
N PRO A 166 2.94 12.35 -18.16
CA PRO A 166 1.57 12.09 -18.63
C PRO A 166 1.44 10.93 -19.61
N GLU A 167 2.42 10.73 -20.49
CA GLU A 167 2.36 9.67 -21.50
C GLU A 167 2.59 8.30 -20.88
N ILE A 168 3.56 8.18 -19.98
CA ILE A 168 3.80 6.96 -19.21
C ILE A 168 2.60 6.62 -18.33
N LEU A 169 2.01 7.63 -17.68
CA LEU A 169 0.81 7.44 -16.86
C LEU A 169 -0.37 6.94 -17.71
N LEU A 170 -0.61 7.57 -18.87
CA LEU A 170 -1.67 7.16 -19.79
C LEU A 170 -1.49 5.74 -20.30
N ALA A 171 -0.27 5.38 -20.73
CA ALA A 171 0.03 4.03 -21.21
C ALA A 171 -0.19 2.97 -20.11
N ALA A 172 0.18 3.27 -18.86
CA ALA A 172 -0.07 2.38 -17.73
C ALA A 172 -1.58 2.25 -17.44
N ALA A 173 -2.31 3.36 -17.40
CA ALA A 173 -3.74 3.39 -17.14
C ALA A 173 -4.54 2.63 -18.22
N LYS A 174 -4.13 2.74 -19.49
CA LYS A 174 -4.77 2.01 -20.60
C LYS A 174 -4.73 0.49 -20.45
N LYS A 175 -3.73 -0.07 -19.77
CA LYS A 175 -3.70 -1.52 -19.48
C LYS A 175 -4.76 -1.96 -18.47
N LEU A 176 -5.21 -1.06 -17.60
CA LEU A 176 -6.14 -1.36 -16.50
C LEU A 176 -7.54 -0.75 -16.70
N GLU A 177 -7.76 -0.03 -17.80
CA GLU A 177 -9.00 0.69 -18.11
C GLU A 177 -10.26 -0.20 -18.04
N HIS A 178 -10.16 -1.46 -18.43
CA HIS A 178 -11.28 -2.43 -18.39
C HIS A 178 -11.40 -3.17 -17.05
N ARG A 179 -10.45 -2.97 -16.13
CA ARG A 179 -10.36 -3.68 -14.83
C ARG A 179 -10.74 -2.80 -13.63
N CYS A 180 -11.14 -1.55 -13.86
CA CYS A 180 -11.54 -0.65 -12.80
C CYS A 180 -12.69 0.29 -13.21
N ASP A 181 -13.28 0.96 -12.23
CA ASP A 181 -14.37 1.92 -12.41
C ASP A 181 -13.83 3.34 -12.57
N ALA A 182 -12.63 3.62 -12.08
CA ALA A 182 -11.88 4.84 -12.33
C ALA A 182 -10.38 4.66 -12.09
N VAL A 183 -9.61 5.60 -12.63
CA VAL A 183 -8.18 5.75 -12.36
C VAL A 183 -7.95 6.96 -11.45
N ASP A 184 -7.20 6.77 -10.38
CA ASP A 184 -6.81 7.82 -9.44
C ASP A 184 -5.34 8.20 -9.58
N ILE A 185 -5.03 9.48 -9.36
CA ILE A 185 -3.65 9.95 -9.25
C ILE A 185 -3.31 10.34 -7.82
N ASN A 186 -2.21 9.78 -7.31
CA ASN A 186 -1.68 10.10 -6.00
C ASN A 186 -0.90 11.42 -6.00
N PHE A 187 -1.46 12.44 -5.34
CA PHE A 187 -0.78 13.70 -4.99
C PHE A 187 -0.62 13.86 -3.46
N GLY A 188 -0.71 12.77 -2.71
CA GLY A 188 -0.80 12.80 -1.24
C GLY A 188 0.31 12.09 -0.49
N CYS A 189 1.09 11.20 -1.13
CA CYS A 189 2.12 10.40 -0.47
C CYS A 189 3.34 11.26 -0.09
N PRO A 190 3.67 11.43 1.21
CA PRO A 190 4.79 12.28 1.66
C PRO A 190 6.07 11.47 1.96
N GLN A 191 6.10 10.19 1.57
CA GLN A 191 7.17 9.26 1.89
C GLN A 191 8.45 9.55 1.08
N GLY A 192 9.60 9.11 1.61
CA GLY A 192 10.89 9.31 0.94
C GLY A 192 10.98 8.68 -0.46
N ILE A 193 10.25 7.58 -0.70
CA ILE A 193 10.15 6.97 -2.04
C ILE A 193 9.51 7.93 -3.06
N ALA A 194 8.50 8.69 -2.64
CA ALA A 194 7.79 9.66 -3.46
C ALA A 194 8.64 10.91 -3.73
N LYS A 195 9.42 11.34 -2.72
CA LYS A 195 10.41 12.42 -2.88
C LYS A 195 11.44 12.08 -3.95
N ARG A 196 12.04 10.88 -3.85
CA ARG A 196 13.07 10.42 -4.80
C ARG A 196 12.52 10.20 -6.20
N GLY A 197 11.31 9.68 -6.31
CA GLY A 197 10.64 9.45 -7.59
C GLY A 197 9.95 10.67 -8.18
N ARG A 198 9.94 11.81 -7.46
CA ARG A 198 9.23 13.05 -7.82
C ARG A 198 7.77 12.76 -8.20
N TYR A 199 7.02 12.17 -7.28
CA TYR A 199 5.57 11.95 -7.38
C TYR A 199 4.90 12.17 -6.01
N GLY A 200 3.59 11.95 -5.87
CA GLY A 200 2.89 12.13 -4.60
C GLY A 200 2.79 13.60 -4.20
N SER A 201 2.87 13.91 -2.90
CA SER A 201 2.77 15.30 -2.42
C SER A 201 3.97 16.18 -2.82
N PHE A 202 5.00 15.62 -3.44
CA PHE A 202 6.12 16.40 -3.98
C PHE A 202 5.80 17.04 -5.33
N LEU A 203 4.68 16.69 -5.95
CA LEU A 203 4.15 17.38 -7.13
C LEU A 203 3.23 18.54 -6.78
N GLN A 204 2.81 18.69 -5.51
CA GLN A 204 1.78 19.68 -5.14
C GLN A 204 2.17 21.13 -5.48
N ASP A 205 3.46 21.41 -5.68
CA ASP A 205 3.99 22.72 -6.06
C ASP A 205 4.14 22.89 -7.61
N GLU A 206 3.87 21.84 -8.39
CA GLU A 206 4.02 21.77 -9.86
C GLU A 206 2.65 21.71 -10.57
N TRP A 207 1.84 22.77 -10.45
CA TRP A 207 0.42 22.75 -10.85
C TRP A 207 0.21 22.47 -12.35
N ASP A 208 1.06 23.00 -13.22
CA ASP A 208 1.01 22.73 -14.66
C ASP A 208 1.18 21.24 -14.99
N LEU A 209 2.07 20.56 -14.25
CA LEU A 209 2.29 19.13 -14.43
C LEU A 209 1.08 18.34 -13.93
N ILE A 210 0.52 18.70 -12.78
CA ILE A 210 -0.71 18.06 -12.25
C ILE A 210 -1.86 18.21 -13.23
N HIS A 211 -2.09 19.42 -13.73
CA HIS A 211 -3.11 19.67 -14.75
C HIS A 211 -2.88 18.78 -15.98
N LYS A 212 -1.66 18.69 -16.49
CA LYS A 212 -1.32 17.83 -17.64
C LYS A 212 -1.56 16.35 -17.34
N LEU A 213 -1.20 15.85 -16.16
CA LEU A 213 -1.41 14.45 -15.77
C LEU A 213 -2.91 14.12 -15.75
N ILE A 214 -3.74 14.95 -15.11
CA ILE A 214 -5.19 14.73 -15.02
C ILE A 214 -5.85 14.88 -16.39
N SER A 215 -5.60 15.98 -17.10
CA SER A 215 -6.24 16.27 -18.39
C SER A 215 -5.90 15.24 -19.46
N THR A 216 -4.65 14.75 -19.49
CA THR A 216 -4.23 13.68 -20.42
C THR A 216 -5.04 12.40 -20.18
N LEU A 217 -5.20 11.98 -18.92
CA LEU A 217 -6.04 10.82 -18.61
C LEU A 217 -7.52 11.09 -18.91
N HIS A 218 -8.03 12.26 -18.51
CA HIS A 218 -9.43 12.62 -18.68
C HIS A 218 -9.84 12.62 -20.16
N GLN A 219 -8.99 13.11 -21.06
CA GLN A 219 -9.26 13.17 -22.50
C GLN A 219 -9.13 11.81 -23.20
N ASN A 220 -8.28 10.91 -22.70
CA ASN A 220 -7.90 9.70 -23.43
C ASN A 220 -8.46 8.39 -22.85
N LEU A 221 -8.84 8.34 -21.57
CA LEU A 221 -9.56 7.21 -20.99
C LEU A 221 -11.07 7.32 -21.26
N SER A 222 -11.75 6.19 -21.36
CA SER A 222 -13.21 6.04 -21.40
C SER A 222 -13.82 6.07 -19.99
N ILE A 223 -13.06 5.62 -18.99
CA ILE A 223 -13.45 5.67 -17.58
C ILE A 223 -13.09 7.00 -16.91
N PRO A 224 -13.73 7.33 -15.78
CA PRO A 224 -13.44 8.51 -14.98
C PRO A 224 -12.03 8.58 -14.39
N VAL A 225 -11.60 9.81 -14.10
CA VAL A 225 -10.33 10.11 -13.42
C VAL A 225 -10.61 10.76 -12.07
N THR A 226 -9.93 10.33 -11.02
CA THR A 226 -10.02 10.91 -9.67
C THR A 226 -8.65 11.38 -9.20
N ALA A 227 -8.61 12.22 -8.16
CA ALA A 227 -7.34 12.66 -7.58
C ALA A 227 -7.40 12.69 -6.06
N LYS A 228 -6.36 12.17 -5.40
CA LYS A 228 -6.18 12.24 -3.95
C LYS A 228 -5.02 13.14 -3.59
N PHE A 229 -5.27 14.15 -2.76
CA PHE A 229 -4.27 15.18 -2.41
C PHE A 229 -4.22 15.49 -0.91
N ARG A 230 -3.25 16.32 -0.52
CA ARG A 230 -3.05 16.89 0.82
C ARG A 230 -3.22 18.41 0.78
N ILE A 231 -3.70 18.98 1.87
CA ILE A 231 -3.91 20.44 1.98
C ILE A 231 -2.59 21.22 2.09
N PHE A 232 -2.64 22.51 1.80
CA PHE A 232 -1.62 23.48 2.18
C PHE A 232 -1.94 24.07 3.56
N PRO A 233 -0.95 24.71 4.23
CA PRO A 233 -1.23 25.52 5.43
C PRO A 233 -2.22 26.67 5.18
N ASP A 234 -2.24 27.19 3.95
CA ASP A 234 -3.20 28.19 3.50
C ASP A 234 -4.43 27.52 2.87
N ILE A 235 -5.61 27.78 3.43
CA ILE A 235 -6.88 27.24 2.95
C ILE A 235 -7.21 27.77 1.56
N GLU A 236 -6.91 29.03 1.24
CA GLU A 236 -7.22 29.59 -0.08
C GLU A 236 -6.36 28.99 -1.18
N LYS A 237 -5.09 28.71 -0.89
CA LYS A 237 -4.23 27.92 -1.78
C LYS A 237 -4.77 26.49 -1.95
N THR A 238 -5.29 25.88 -0.90
CA THR A 238 -5.91 24.54 -0.94
C THR A 238 -7.16 24.52 -1.82
N ILE A 239 -8.03 25.53 -1.72
CA ILE A 239 -9.23 25.67 -2.55
C ILE A 239 -8.85 25.80 -4.02
N ARG A 240 -7.96 26.74 -4.37
CA ARG A 240 -7.50 26.94 -5.75
C ARG A 240 -6.83 25.70 -6.33
N TYR A 241 -6.09 24.97 -5.50
CA TYR A 241 -5.48 23.70 -5.90
C TYR A 241 -6.54 22.63 -6.24
N ALA A 242 -7.60 22.52 -5.44
CA ALA A 242 -8.72 21.61 -5.72
C ALA A 242 -9.49 22.00 -6.99
N GLN A 243 -9.77 23.29 -7.18
CA GLN A 243 -10.43 23.82 -8.39
C GLN A 243 -9.60 23.54 -9.65
N MET A 244 -8.28 23.71 -9.59
CA MET A 244 -7.40 23.37 -10.72
C MET A 244 -7.48 21.88 -11.09
N MET A 245 -7.53 20.98 -10.10
CA MET A 245 -7.68 19.53 -10.38
C MET A 245 -9.06 19.20 -10.96
N GLU A 246 -10.13 19.86 -10.49
CA GLU A 246 -11.47 19.77 -11.07
C GLU A 246 -11.49 20.25 -12.52
N GLU A 247 -10.95 21.44 -12.81
CA GLU A 247 -10.84 22.03 -14.16
C GLU A 247 -10.03 21.15 -15.11
N ALA A 248 -8.97 20.50 -14.60
CA ALA A 248 -8.18 19.55 -15.37
C ALA A 248 -8.96 18.27 -15.75
N GLY A 249 -10.11 17.99 -15.11
CA GLY A 249 -10.99 16.89 -15.43
C GLY A 249 -11.12 15.80 -14.35
N ALA A 250 -10.66 16.05 -13.12
CA ALA A 250 -10.89 15.11 -12.01
C ALA A 250 -12.38 15.11 -11.63
N GLN A 251 -12.99 13.93 -11.62
CA GLN A 251 -14.43 13.73 -11.40
C GLN A 251 -14.80 13.39 -9.96
N ILE A 252 -13.82 12.99 -9.14
CA ILE A 252 -13.92 12.91 -7.68
C ILE A 252 -12.60 13.39 -7.11
N LEU A 253 -12.65 14.18 -6.04
CA LEU A 253 -11.48 14.61 -5.28
C LEU A 253 -11.48 13.96 -3.90
N THR A 254 -10.33 13.45 -3.47
CA THR A 254 -10.14 13.02 -2.08
C THR A 254 -9.21 14.00 -1.37
N CYS A 255 -9.74 14.73 -0.38
CA CYS A 255 -9.00 15.72 0.38
C CYS A 255 -8.50 15.11 1.70
N HIS A 256 -7.18 14.93 1.84
CA HIS A 256 -6.56 14.63 3.12
C HIS A 256 -6.27 15.94 3.86
N GLY A 257 -6.97 16.20 4.96
CA GLY A 257 -6.83 17.40 5.80
C GLY A 257 -5.48 17.54 6.53
N ARG A 258 -4.40 16.92 6.05
CA ARG A 258 -3.04 17.09 6.62
C ARG A 258 -2.11 17.62 5.55
N THR A 259 -1.18 18.48 5.93
CA THR A 259 -0.13 18.96 5.03
C THR A 259 0.89 17.86 4.71
N ARG A 260 1.75 18.09 3.71
CA ARG A 260 2.84 17.16 3.36
C ARG A 260 3.78 16.88 4.54
N GLU A 261 4.06 17.91 5.33
CA GLU A 261 4.98 17.88 6.46
C GLU A 261 4.40 17.09 7.66
N MET A 262 3.07 16.97 7.73
CA MET A 262 2.34 16.22 8.75
C MET A 262 2.37 14.70 8.49
N LYS A 263 3.51 14.10 8.77
CA LYS A 263 3.79 12.66 8.64
C LYS A 263 4.57 12.11 9.83
N GLY A 264 4.65 10.79 9.95
CA GLY A 264 5.44 10.14 11.01
C GLY A 264 4.98 10.59 12.40
N GLN A 265 5.93 10.96 13.26
CA GLN A 265 5.62 11.49 14.61
C GLN A 265 4.95 12.87 14.59
N MET A 266 5.10 13.61 13.49
CA MET A 266 4.52 14.94 13.29
C MET A 266 3.15 14.91 12.59
N THR A 267 2.47 13.76 12.58
CA THR A 267 1.21 13.57 11.86
C THR A 267 0.10 14.54 12.28
N GLY A 268 -0.02 14.86 13.57
CA GLY A 268 -1.04 15.78 14.07
C GLY A 268 -2.49 15.39 13.69
N TYR A 269 -3.43 16.32 13.93
CA TYR A 269 -4.83 16.16 13.54
C TYR A 269 -5.05 16.62 12.11
N ALA A 270 -5.91 15.92 11.38
CA ALA A 270 -6.43 16.44 10.12
C ALA A 270 -7.36 17.63 10.38
N ASP A 271 -7.27 18.64 9.53
CA ASP A 271 -8.10 19.83 9.51
C ASP A 271 -9.37 19.56 8.70
N TRP A 272 -10.50 19.40 9.39
CA TRP A 272 -11.79 19.20 8.76
C TRP A 272 -12.41 20.51 8.24
N GLU A 273 -11.98 21.68 8.72
CA GLU A 273 -12.44 22.97 8.22
C GLU A 273 -11.90 23.19 6.80
N ALA A 274 -10.63 22.89 6.57
CA ALA A 274 -10.02 22.92 5.24
C ALA A 274 -10.73 21.94 4.26
N ILE A 275 -11.09 20.74 4.73
CA ILE A 275 -11.85 19.77 3.93
C ILE A 275 -13.24 20.32 3.56
N ARG A 276 -13.96 20.88 4.54
CA ARG A 276 -15.27 21.50 4.33
C ARG A 276 -15.19 22.65 3.32
N ALA A 277 -14.17 23.49 3.43
CA ALA A 277 -13.95 24.61 2.52
C ALA A 277 -13.72 24.12 1.07
N VAL A 278 -12.93 23.04 0.89
CA VAL A 278 -12.78 22.38 -0.42
C VAL A 278 -14.13 21.87 -0.93
N LYS A 279 -14.90 21.16 -0.12
CA LYS A 279 -16.20 20.60 -0.51
C LYS A 279 -17.19 21.68 -0.97
N GLN A 280 -17.16 22.86 -0.35
CA GLN A 280 -18.02 23.98 -0.72
C GLN A 280 -17.57 24.68 -2.02
N ALA A 281 -16.29 24.59 -2.38
CA ALA A 281 -15.71 25.34 -3.49
C ALA A 281 -15.71 24.60 -4.84
N VAL A 282 -15.81 23.27 -4.84
CA VAL A 282 -15.80 22.42 -6.05
C VAL A 282 -17.20 21.85 -6.35
N LYS A 283 -17.46 21.52 -7.62
CA LYS A 283 -18.74 20.99 -8.09
C LYS A 283 -18.72 19.47 -8.29
N VAL A 284 -17.59 18.83 -8.07
CA VAL A 284 -17.45 17.37 -8.07
C VAL A 284 -17.61 16.78 -6.65
N PRO A 285 -17.93 15.49 -6.53
CA PRO A 285 -17.90 14.79 -5.25
C PRO A 285 -16.54 14.88 -4.57
N VAL A 286 -16.55 15.01 -3.24
CA VAL A 286 -15.36 15.07 -2.40
C VAL A 286 -15.43 13.98 -1.32
N PHE A 287 -14.37 13.19 -1.21
CA PHE A 287 -14.15 12.29 -0.08
C PHE A 287 -13.23 12.93 0.96
N ALA A 288 -13.69 12.96 2.23
CA ALA A 288 -12.86 13.41 3.34
C ALA A 288 -11.91 12.28 3.79
N ASN A 289 -10.67 12.62 4.14
CA ASN A 289 -9.69 11.67 4.64
C ASN A 289 -8.91 12.22 5.84
N GLY A 290 -8.95 11.50 6.96
CA GLY A 290 -8.18 11.80 8.17
C GLY A 290 -9.04 11.90 9.45
N ASN A 291 -8.44 11.53 10.59
CA ASN A 291 -9.06 11.51 11.93
C ASN A 291 -10.26 10.56 12.10
N ILE A 292 -10.25 9.41 11.42
CA ILE A 292 -11.29 8.37 11.60
C ILE A 292 -10.70 7.25 12.45
N LEU A 293 -11.12 7.16 13.72
CA LEU A 293 -10.69 6.12 14.66
C LEU A 293 -11.84 5.16 14.99
N TYR A 294 -13.06 5.67 15.09
CA TYR A 294 -14.26 4.92 15.40
C TYR A 294 -15.35 5.12 14.33
N ARG A 295 -16.39 4.30 14.38
CA ARG A 295 -17.56 4.43 13.50
C ARG A 295 -18.20 5.81 13.65
N GLU A 296 -18.30 6.34 14.86
CA GLU A 296 -18.91 7.65 15.12
C GLU A 296 -18.09 8.80 14.51
N ASP A 297 -16.78 8.63 14.29
CA ASP A 297 -15.99 9.62 13.56
C ASP A 297 -16.41 9.72 12.09
N VAL A 298 -16.85 8.61 11.49
CA VAL A 298 -17.33 8.59 10.10
C VAL A 298 -18.56 9.49 9.98
N ASP A 299 -19.54 9.29 10.86
CA ASP A 299 -20.80 10.01 10.83
C ASP A 299 -20.58 11.50 11.16
N ARG A 300 -19.79 11.81 12.21
CA ARG A 300 -19.41 13.20 12.56
C ARG A 300 -18.66 13.90 11.43
N CYS A 301 -17.73 13.22 10.77
CA CYS A 301 -16.94 13.83 9.70
C CYS A 301 -17.83 14.16 8.49
N LEU A 302 -18.73 13.26 8.10
CA LEU A 302 -19.70 13.50 7.02
C LEU A 302 -20.60 14.69 7.34
N GLU A 303 -21.17 14.72 8.54
CA GLU A 303 -22.05 15.81 8.99
C GLU A 303 -21.32 17.15 9.00
N PHE A 304 -20.12 17.20 9.58
CA PHE A 304 -19.35 18.43 9.72
C PHE A 304 -18.86 18.97 8.37
N THR A 305 -18.33 18.11 7.50
CA THR A 305 -17.69 18.52 6.24
C THR A 305 -18.67 18.67 5.09
N GLY A 306 -19.82 17.98 5.12
CA GLY A 306 -20.72 17.86 3.99
C GLY A 306 -20.15 17.05 2.82
N CYS A 307 -19.05 16.31 3.02
CA CYS A 307 -18.44 15.46 2.00
C CYS A 307 -19.35 14.29 1.61
N ASP A 308 -19.17 13.76 0.40
CA ASP A 308 -20.02 12.70 -0.18
C ASP A 308 -19.60 11.30 0.29
N GLY A 309 -18.44 11.20 0.93
CA GLY A 309 -17.91 9.95 1.48
C GLY A 309 -16.69 10.17 2.36
N ILE A 310 -16.34 9.15 3.14
CA ILE A 310 -15.17 9.10 4.00
C ILE A 310 -14.22 8.02 3.52
N MET A 311 -12.98 8.42 3.32
CA MET A 311 -11.87 7.51 3.07
C MET A 311 -11.09 7.24 4.35
N THR A 312 -10.95 5.96 4.68
CA THR A 312 -10.20 5.47 5.86
C THR A 312 -8.97 4.65 5.44
N ALA A 313 -7.87 4.82 6.17
CA ALA A 313 -6.62 4.09 5.98
C ALA A 313 -6.25 3.36 7.28
N GLU A 314 -5.53 4.03 8.19
CA GLU A 314 -5.11 3.45 9.48
C GLU A 314 -6.27 2.96 10.35
N GLY A 315 -7.42 3.63 10.31
CA GLY A 315 -8.63 3.18 11.00
C GLY A 315 -9.10 1.81 10.50
N ASN A 316 -9.14 1.62 9.17
CA ASN A 316 -9.49 0.33 8.57
C ASN A 316 -8.40 -0.74 8.77
N LEU A 317 -7.12 -0.38 8.74
CA LEU A 317 -6.03 -1.33 9.09
C LEU A 317 -6.11 -1.83 10.53
N ALA A 318 -6.60 -1.00 11.44
CA ALA A 318 -6.77 -1.35 12.84
C ALA A 318 -8.10 -2.10 13.08
N ASN A 319 -9.15 -1.74 12.34
CA ASN A 319 -10.45 -2.39 12.37
C ASN A 319 -11.07 -2.42 10.96
N PRO A 320 -10.97 -3.53 10.21
CA PRO A 320 -11.61 -3.67 8.90
C PRO A 320 -13.13 -3.47 8.95
N ALA A 321 -13.74 -3.73 10.11
CA ALA A 321 -15.16 -3.55 10.39
C ALA A 321 -15.51 -2.12 10.87
N ILE A 322 -14.66 -1.11 10.63
CA ILE A 322 -14.91 0.28 11.07
C ILE A 322 -16.21 0.89 10.54
N PHE A 323 -16.76 0.35 9.45
CA PHE A 323 -18.04 0.77 8.89
C PHE A 323 -19.23 -0.03 9.42
N VAL A 324 -19.05 -0.97 10.35
CA VAL A 324 -20.17 -1.57 11.08
C VAL A 324 -20.84 -0.50 11.95
N PRO A 325 -22.18 -0.42 12.01
CA PRO A 325 -22.88 0.52 12.89
C PRO A 325 -22.41 0.44 14.35
N ALA A 326 -22.36 1.58 15.03
CA ALA A 326 -21.79 1.68 16.38
C ALA A 326 -22.57 0.89 17.45
N ASP A 327 -23.87 0.68 17.22
CA ASP A 327 -24.78 -0.09 18.07
C ASP A 327 -24.74 -1.60 17.77
N HIS A 328 -24.07 -2.02 16.70
CA HIS A 328 -23.93 -3.42 16.35
C HIS A 328 -23.04 -4.15 17.39
N PRO A 329 -23.39 -5.39 17.81
CA PRO A 329 -22.60 -6.14 18.80
C PRO A 329 -21.13 -6.37 18.38
N HIS A 330 -20.87 -6.36 17.07
CA HIS A 330 -19.56 -6.56 16.48
C HIS A 330 -18.97 -5.27 15.85
N ALA A 331 -19.31 -4.09 16.39
CA ALA A 331 -18.63 -2.83 16.00
C ALA A 331 -17.12 -2.87 16.30
N HIS A 332 -16.74 -3.62 17.35
CA HIS A 332 -15.37 -3.94 17.73
C HIS A 332 -15.21 -5.48 17.75
N PRO A 333 -15.10 -6.13 16.59
CA PRO A 333 -15.05 -7.59 16.53
C PRO A 333 -13.76 -8.14 17.15
N PRO A 334 -13.75 -9.41 17.59
CA PRO A 334 -12.53 -10.04 18.08
C PRO A 334 -11.40 -9.98 17.05
N VAL A 335 -10.18 -9.66 17.48
CA VAL A 335 -9.02 -9.56 16.58
C VAL A 335 -8.69 -10.89 15.91
N THR A 336 -8.96 -12.01 16.61
CA THR A 336 -8.76 -13.36 16.09
C THR A 336 -9.75 -13.71 14.99
N LEU A 337 -11.02 -13.28 15.12
CA LEU A 337 -12.04 -13.45 14.07
C LEU A 337 -11.58 -12.78 12.77
N LEU A 338 -11.14 -11.52 12.85
CA LEU A 338 -10.65 -10.78 11.69
C LEU A 338 -9.39 -11.42 11.09
N ALA A 339 -8.48 -11.92 11.93
CA ALA A 339 -7.26 -12.57 11.49
C ALA A 339 -7.53 -13.89 10.76
N HIS A 340 -8.43 -14.75 11.27
CA HIS A 340 -8.85 -15.96 10.57
C HIS A 340 -9.53 -15.63 9.25
N ARG A 341 -10.48 -14.67 9.24
CA ARG A 341 -11.17 -14.24 8.02
C ARG A 341 -10.20 -13.76 6.95
N TYR A 342 -9.19 -12.99 7.34
CA TYR A 342 -8.13 -12.56 6.43
C TYR A 342 -7.36 -13.75 5.85
N LEU A 343 -6.98 -14.74 6.67
CA LEU A 343 -6.29 -15.95 6.20
C LEU A 343 -7.18 -16.81 5.29
N ASP A 344 -8.47 -16.94 5.59
CA ASP A 344 -9.43 -17.67 4.75
C ASP A 344 -9.51 -17.05 3.34
N ILE A 345 -9.55 -15.71 3.27
CA ILE A 345 -9.52 -14.99 1.99
C ILE A 345 -8.19 -15.26 1.27
N VAL A 346 -7.05 -15.11 1.95
CA VAL A 346 -5.73 -15.33 1.36
C VAL A 346 -5.59 -16.75 0.78
N GLU A 347 -6.07 -17.78 1.48
CA GLU A 347 -6.00 -19.16 1.00
C GLU A 347 -6.98 -19.46 -0.14
N SER A 348 -8.07 -18.69 -0.23
CA SER A 348 -9.08 -18.85 -1.28
C SER A 348 -8.71 -18.14 -2.60
N LEU A 349 -7.75 -17.22 -2.57
CA LEU A 349 -7.32 -16.47 -3.75
C LEU A 349 -6.40 -17.29 -4.65
N LYS A 350 -6.62 -17.19 -5.96
CA LYS A 350 -5.61 -17.62 -6.96
C LYS A 350 -4.47 -16.62 -7.00
N THR A 351 -4.78 -15.33 -6.88
CA THR A 351 -3.85 -14.21 -6.90
C THR A 351 -2.94 -14.28 -5.68
N PRO A 352 -1.62 -14.48 -5.87
CA PRO A 352 -0.72 -14.66 -4.75
C PRO A 352 -0.66 -13.42 -3.87
N THR A 353 -0.94 -13.60 -2.57
CA THR A 353 -0.70 -12.55 -1.58
C THR A 353 0.74 -12.63 -1.08
N SER A 354 1.46 -11.50 -1.11
CA SER A 354 2.85 -11.49 -0.64
C SER A 354 2.96 -11.81 0.85
N GLY A 355 3.90 -12.65 1.24
CA GLY A 355 4.09 -12.99 2.66
C GLY A 355 4.44 -11.79 3.54
N SER A 356 5.04 -10.74 2.97
CA SER A 356 5.23 -9.44 3.64
C SER A 356 3.92 -8.75 3.95
N ALA A 357 2.94 -8.77 3.04
CA ALA A 357 1.60 -8.23 3.28
C ALA A 357 0.87 -9.06 4.36
N ILE A 358 0.88 -10.39 4.24
CA ILE A 358 0.26 -11.29 5.22
C ILE A 358 0.77 -10.99 6.64
N LYS A 359 2.10 -11.00 6.84
CA LYS A 359 2.68 -10.67 8.15
C LYS A 359 2.33 -9.26 8.60
N SER A 360 2.45 -8.27 7.71
CA SER A 360 2.14 -6.88 8.04
C SER A 360 0.71 -6.74 8.56
N HIS A 361 -0.26 -7.38 7.91
CA HIS A 361 -1.67 -7.33 8.29
C HIS A 361 -1.96 -8.08 9.59
N LEU A 362 -1.38 -9.27 9.79
CA LEU A 362 -1.49 -9.97 11.07
C LEU A 362 -0.91 -9.15 12.22
N PHE A 363 0.23 -8.47 12.02
CA PHE A 363 0.80 -7.56 13.02
C PHE A 363 -0.11 -6.36 13.31
N ARG A 364 -0.93 -5.91 12.36
CA ARG A 364 -1.87 -4.81 12.55
C ARG A 364 -3.12 -5.26 13.29
N LEU A 365 -3.75 -6.34 12.82
CA LEU A 365 -4.97 -6.90 13.41
C LEU A 365 -4.75 -7.35 14.85
N LEU A 366 -3.66 -8.09 15.09
CA LEU A 366 -3.36 -8.70 16.40
C LEU A 366 -2.52 -7.77 17.30
N LYS A 367 -2.20 -6.56 16.83
CA LYS A 367 -1.41 -5.57 17.58
C LYS A 367 -1.80 -5.44 19.06
N PRO A 368 -3.10 -5.38 19.43
CA PRO A 368 -3.52 -5.23 20.82
C PRO A 368 -2.91 -6.29 21.76
N VAL A 369 -2.81 -7.53 21.28
CA VAL A 369 -2.26 -8.67 22.04
C VAL A 369 -0.73 -8.73 21.89
N LEU A 370 -0.21 -8.51 20.67
CA LEU A 370 1.23 -8.61 20.39
C LEU A 370 2.08 -7.49 21.03
N ASP A 371 1.45 -6.39 21.44
CA ASP A 371 2.12 -5.35 22.21
C ASP A 371 2.29 -5.74 23.68
N THR A 372 1.48 -6.67 24.19
CA THR A 372 1.54 -7.16 25.58
C THR A 372 2.26 -8.51 25.72
N ASP A 373 2.46 -9.23 24.61
CA ASP A 373 3.04 -10.57 24.61
C ASP A 373 4.21 -10.68 23.60
N GLU A 374 5.44 -10.64 24.10
CA GLU A 374 6.66 -10.72 23.29
C GLU A 374 6.84 -12.10 22.62
N GLU A 375 6.40 -13.18 23.26
CA GLU A 375 6.52 -14.54 22.76
C GLU A 375 5.68 -14.71 21.48
N LEU A 376 4.41 -14.32 21.53
CA LEU A 376 3.50 -14.35 20.38
C LEU A 376 4.01 -13.47 19.24
N ARG A 377 4.55 -12.29 19.59
CA ARG A 377 5.16 -11.38 18.62
C ARG A 377 6.33 -12.02 17.86
N VAL A 378 7.22 -12.72 18.56
CA VAL A 378 8.35 -13.45 17.95
C VAL A 378 7.85 -14.62 17.11
N ARG A 379 6.83 -15.35 17.57
CA ARG A 379 6.25 -16.47 16.83
C ARG A 379 5.65 -16.01 15.50
N ILE A 380 4.85 -14.94 15.47
CA ILE A 380 4.33 -14.39 14.21
C ILE A 380 5.47 -13.88 13.30
N ALA A 381 6.48 -13.22 13.87
CA ALA A 381 7.61 -12.71 13.10
C ALA A 381 8.39 -13.83 12.39
N THR A 382 8.58 -14.96 13.08
CA THR A 382 9.40 -16.09 12.62
C THR A 382 8.61 -17.15 11.85
N CYS A 383 7.28 -17.16 11.98
CA CYS A 383 6.39 -18.06 11.26
C CYS A 383 6.63 -18.05 9.75
N ARG A 384 6.69 -19.24 9.15
CA ARG A 384 6.86 -19.46 7.70
C ARG A 384 5.59 -20.09 7.16
N TRP A 385 5.29 -19.83 5.89
CA TRP A 385 4.06 -20.27 5.21
C TRP A 385 4.38 -21.23 4.05
N THR A 386 5.42 -22.06 4.21
CA THR A 386 5.85 -23.03 3.19
C THR A 386 4.86 -24.17 2.99
N GLU A 387 4.02 -24.44 3.98
CA GLU A 387 3.00 -25.50 4.00
C GLU A 387 1.60 -24.92 4.25
N GLY A 388 1.31 -23.73 3.70
CA GLY A 388 0.03 -23.03 3.90
C GLY A 388 0.00 -22.11 5.13
N MET A 389 -1.19 -21.83 5.66
CA MET A 389 -1.38 -20.88 6.77
C MET A 389 -1.54 -21.53 8.16
N SER A 390 -1.38 -22.85 8.29
CA SER A 390 -1.55 -23.60 9.56
C SER A 390 -0.79 -22.99 10.72
N GLY A 391 0.50 -22.68 10.52
CA GLY A 391 1.34 -22.07 11.58
C GLY A 391 0.86 -20.69 12.03
N PHE A 392 0.21 -19.90 11.16
CA PHE A 392 -0.43 -18.65 11.60
C PHE A 392 -1.73 -18.93 12.36
N ARG A 393 -2.53 -19.90 11.90
CA ARG A 393 -3.79 -20.29 12.57
C ARG A 393 -3.54 -20.78 13.99
N GLU A 394 -2.55 -21.64 14.20
CA GLU A 394 -2.16 -22.11 15.54
C GLU A 394 -1.78 -20.96 16.49
N ILE A 395 -1.10 -19.93 15.98
CA ILE A 395 -0.76 -18.75 16.79
C ILE A 395 -2.01 -17.93 17.13
N ILE A 396 -2.94 -17.79 16.18
CA ILE A 396 -4.20 -17.07 16.39
C ILE A 396 -5.10 -17.83 17.38
N ASP A 397 -5.11 -19.17 17.33
CA ASP A 397 -5.85 -20.02 18.26
C ASP A 397 -5.27 -19.92 19.68
N ASP A 398 -3.94 -19.89 19.84
CA ASP A 398 -3.28 -19.62 21.13
C ASP A 398 -3.63 -18.22 21.66
N ILE A 399 -3.65 -17.19 20.80
CA ILE A 399 -4.14 -15.86 21.18
C ILE A 399 -5.59 -15.93 21.67
N ALA A 400 -6.46 -16.67 20.98
CA ALA A 400 -7.86 -16.84 21.36
C ALA A 400 -7.98 -17.49 22.75
N ALA A 401 -7.22 -18.56 23.00
CA ALA A 401 -7.16 -19.26 24.29
C ALA A 401 -6.65 -18.35 25.42
N ARG A 402 -5.59 -17.58 25.20
CA ARG A 402 -5.05 -16.63 26.20
C ARG A 402 -6.02 -15.50 26.54
N CYS A 403 -6.87 -15.11 25.58
CA CYS A 403 -7.89 -14.08 25.78
C CYS A 403 -9.18 -14.62 26.44
N GLN A 404 -9.35 -15.94 26.52
CA GLN A 404 -10.60 -16.56 26.98
C GLN A 404 -10.98 -16.19 28.42
N PRO A 405 -10.05 -16.18 29.42
CA PRO A 405 -10.41 -15.80 30.79
C PRO A 405 -10.97 -14.37 30.89
N LEU A 406 -10.37 -13.42 30.15
CA LEU A 406 -10.84 -12.03 30.14
C LEU A 406 -12.20 -11.90 29.44
N LYS A 407 -12.47 -12.71 28.40
CA LYS A 407 -13.80 -12.75 27.76
C LYS A 407 -14.86 -13.27 28.72
N GLU A 408 -14.55 -14.31 29.48
CA GLU A 408 -15.45 -14.90 30.48
C GLU A 408 -15.71 -13.93 31.64
N GLU A 409 -14.68 -13.21 32.10
CA GLU A 409 -14.82 -12.16 33.13
C GLU A 409 -15.76 -11.03 32.68
N LEU A 410 -15.68 -10.61 31.42
CA LEU A 410 -16.52 -9.54 30.87
C LEU A 410 -17.94 -10.01 30.49
N GLY A 411 -18.12 -11.30 30.22
CA GLY A 411 -19.39 -11.92 29.82
C GLY A 411 -19.81 -11.67 28.37
N GLU A 412 -20.69 -12.53 27.85
CA GLU A 412 -21.19 -12.48 26.45
C GLU A 412 -21.97 -11.19 26.11
N GLY A 413 -22.49 -10.52 27.13
CA GLY A 413 -23.22 -9.26 27.01
C GLY A 413 -22.34 -8.01 26.92
N TRP A 414 -21.00 -8.15 26.95
CA TRP A 414 -20.10 -7.01 26.96
C TRP A 414 -20.34 -6.08 25.74
N ARG A 415 -20.27 -4.77 25.99
CA ARG A 415 -20.36 -3.73 24.97
C ARG A 415 -19.23 -2.72 25.20
N PRO A 416 -18.71 -2.10 24.13
CA PRO A 416 -17.67 -1.10 24.25
C PRO A 416 -18.15 0.08 25.12
N PRO A 417 -17.38 0.52 26.13
CA PRO A 417 -17.77 1.67 26.95
C PRO A 417 -17.77 2.93 26.08
N ALA A 418 -18.55 3.93 26.49
CA ALA A 418 -18.58 5.24 25.83
C ALA A 418 -17.17 5.84 25.68
N ILE A 419 -17.01 6.72 24.70
CA ILE A 419 -15.75 7.47 24.50
C ILE A 419 -15.52 8.32 25.76
N ASP A 420 -14.35 8.19 26.38
CA ASP A 420 -13.96 9.02 27.51
C ASP A 420 -13.81 10.47 27.02
N PRO A 421 -14.57 11.44 27.58
CA PRO A 421 -14.54 12.83 27.14
C PRO A 421 -13.19 13.51 27.39
N LYS A 422 -12.37 13.01 28.32
CA LYS A 422 -11.05 13.58 28.62
C LYS A 422 -9.99 13.12 27.62
N THR A 423 -10.00 11.84 27.30
CA THR A 423 -8.96 11.24 26.45
C THR A 423 -9.37 11.17 24.98
N GLY A 424 -10.67 11.16 24.69
CA GLY A 424 -11.21 10.93 23.35
C GLY A 424 -11.14 9.48 22.91
N TYR A 425 -10.89 8.54 23.83
CA TYR A 425 -10.71 7.12 23.52
C TYR A 425 -11.62 6.21 24.34
N ARG A 426 -11.86 4.99 23.84
CA ARG A 426 -12.56 3.93 24.56
C ARG A 426 -11.55 3.05 25.29
N ALA A 427 -11.89 2.62 26.49
CA ALA A 427 -11.15 1.55 27.18
C ALA A 427 -11.61 0.20 26.62
N LEU A 428 -10.87 -0.32 25.63
CA LEU A 428 -11.18 -1.57 24.94
C LEU A 428 -10.30 -2.70 25.47
N PRO A 429 -10.83 -3.92 25.66
CA PRO A 429 -10.03 -5.08 26.02
C PRO A 429 -9.14 -5.50 24.84
N VAL A 430 -7.99 -6.11 25.13
CA VAL A 430 -6.98 -6.47 24.12
C VAL A 430 -7.47 -7.46 23.06
N PHE A 431 -8.57 -8.18 23.30
CA PHE A 431 -9.07 -9.17 22.36
C PHE A 431 -9.98 -8.61 21.26
N VAL A 432 -10.35 -7.32 21.29
CA VAL A 432 -11.19 -6.68 20.26
C VAL A 432 -10.39 -5.72 19.38
N ALA A 433 -10.87 -5.51 18.16
CA ALA A 433 -10.30 -4.52 17.25
C ALA A 433 -10.36 -3.12 17.88
N GLN A 434 -9.23 -2.42 17.90
CA GLN A 434 -9.09 -1.11 18.53
C GLN A 434 -8.30 -0.16 17.64
N PRO A 435 -8.60 1.15 17.66
CA PRO A 435 -7.92 2.10 16.80
C PRO A 435 -6.42 2.19 17.11
N GLN A 436 -5.64 2.50 16.08
CA GLN A 436 -4.23 2.85 16.26
C GLN A 436 -4.12 4.23 16.90
N ILE A 437 -3.92 4.27 18.22
CA ILE A 437 -3.60 5.49 18.95
C ILE A 437 -2.08 5.72 18.85
N ARG A 438 -1.68 6.93 18.46
CA ARG A 438 -0.27 7.34 18.48
C ARG A 438 0.00 8.08 19.78
N ALA A 439 0.92 7.57 20.59
CA ALA A 439 1.38 8.30 21.75
C ALA A 439 1.94 9.66 21.31
N LYS A 440 1.62 10.73 22.05
CA LYS A 440 2.33 12.00 21.88
C LYS A 440 3.82 11.72 22.16
N PRO A 441 4.74 12.17 21.31
CA PRO A 441 6.17 12.09 21.62
C PRO A 441 6.39 12.80 22.95
N VAL A 442 6.80 12.07 24.00
CA VAL A 442 7.20 12.66 25.26
C VAL A 442 8.60 13.23 25.03
N SER A 443 8.71 14.50 24.64
CA SER A 443 9.99 15.06 24.20
C SER A 443 10.86 15.49 25.38
N THR A 444 12.11 15.01 25.43
CA THR A 444 13.28 15.81 25.89
C THR A 444 14.60 15.49 25.16
N GLU A 445 14.65 14.56 24.20
CA GLU A 445 15.88 14.34 23.43
C GLU A 445 15.73 14.85 21.99
N ILE A 446 16.45 15.94 21.73
CA ILE A 446 16.68 16.54 20.43
C ILE A 446 17.26 15.47 19.49
N GLY A 447 16.60 15.23 18.34
CA GLY A 447 17.24 14.58 17.18
C GLY A 447 16.80 13.16 16.84
N GLY A 448 15.51 12.95 16.57
CA GLY A 448 15.05 11.77 15.82
C GLY A 448 14.99 12.07 14.33
N HIS A 449 16.13 12.04 13.62
CA HIS A 449 16.14 12.16 12.15
C HIS A 449 15.53 10.89 11.53
N GLU A 450 14.60 11.07 10.59
CA GLU A 450 13.98 9.99 9.80
C GLU A 450 14.98 9.34 8.82
N ASP A 451 15.97 8.60 9.32
CA ASP A 451 16.84 7.77 8.49
C ASP A 451 16.43 6.29 8.62
N MET A 452 15.61 5.86 7.66
CA MET A 452 15.14 4.49 7.56
C MET A 452 16.27 3.47 7.41
N VAL A 453 16.07 2.37 8.14
CA VAL A 453 16.73 1.07 8.07
C VAL A 453 17.06 0.64 6.64
N SER A 454 18.35 0.60 6.31
CA SER A 454 18.87 -0.31 5.27
C SER A 454 19.57 -1.47 5.97
N ARG A 455 18.86 -2.60 6.08
CA ARG A 455 19.39 -3.82 6.69
C ARG A 455 20.37 -4.48 5.70
N PRO A 456 21.64 -4.77 6.05
CA PRO A 456 22.45 -5.68 5.25
C PRO A 456 21.90 -7.11 5.42
N ALA A 457 21.90 -7.89 4.33
CA ALA A 457 21.42 -9.27 4.32
C ALA A 457 22.08 -10.12 5.42
N SER A 458 21.26 -10.93 6.12
CA SER A 458 21.74 -11.92 7.09
C SER A 458 22.62 -12.98 6.42
N PRO A 459 23.66 -13.50 7.09
CA PRO A 459 24.45 -14.62 6.57
C PRO A 459 23.58 -15.89 6.50
N ARG A 460 23.69 -16.64 5.39
CA ARG A 460 23.06 -17.96 5.24
C ARG A 460 23.87 -19.01 6.04
N PRO A 461 23.23 -19.98 6.71
CA PRO A 461 23.93 -21.16 7.23
C PRO A 461 24.44 -22.03 6.07
N GLU A 462 25.67 -22.53 6.18
CA GLU A 462 26.24 -23.53 5.26
C GLU A 462 25.72 -24.93 5.62
N GLY A 463 25.30 -25.70 4.62
CA GLY A 463 24.99 -27.13 4.75
C GLY A 463 23.53 -27.51 4.50
N THR A 464 23.06 -27.44 3.24
CA THR A 464 22.01 -28.33 2.70
C THR A 464 22.16 -28.39 1.18
N ASP A 465 22.34 -29.59 0.66
CA ASP A 465 22.47 -29.89 -0.76
C ASP A 465 21.15 -29.72 -1.52
N GLY A 466 21.24 -29.18 -2.75
CA GLY A 466 20.41 -29.59 -3.88
C GLY A 466 18.92 -29.20 -3.88
N ARG A 467 18.63 -27.93 -4.18
CA ARG A 467 17.55 -27.40 -5.08
C ARG A 467 17.42 -25.89 -4.83
N ILE A 468 17.99 -25.07 -5.71
CA ILE A 468 18.06 -23.62 -5.51
C ILE A 468 16.78 -22.97 -6.06
N PHE A 469 15.81 -22.75 -5.19
CA PHE A 469 14.81 -21.70 -5.35
C PHE A 469 15.47 -20.35 -5.00
N ASP A 470 15.72 -19.51 -6.01
CA ASP A 470 16.20 -18.15 -5.81
C ASP A 470 15.04 -17.26 -5.29
N THR A 471 14.87 -17.21 -3.97
CA THR A 471 14.00 -16.24 -3.28
C THR A 471 14.42 -14.80 -3.59
N PRO A 472 13.52 -13.93 -4.09
CA PRO A 472 13.80 -12.51 -4.26
C PRO A 472 14.02 -11.81 -2.91
N ASN A 473 14.79 -10.71 -2.96
CA ASN A 473 14.93 -9.74 -1.88
C ASN A 473 13.54 -9.30 -1.39
N ILE A 474 13.13 -9.86 -0.24
CA ILE A 474 11.97 -9.43 0.52
C ILE A 474 12.18 -7.97 0.89
N ALA A 475 11.35 -7.07 0.36
CA ALA A 475 11.07 -5.81 1.00
C ALA A 475 10.54 -6.15 2.39
N THR A 476 11.39 -6.01 3.41
CA THR A 476 10.98 -6.15 4.80
C THR A 476 9.84 -5.16 5.04
N ALA A 477 8.70 -5.69 5.48
CA ALA A 477 7.54 -4.95 5.95
C ALA A 477 7.96 -3.73 6.81
N PRO A 478 7.20 -2.61 6.79
CA PRO A 478 7.46 -1.50 7.69
C PRO A 478 7.27 -2.03 9.11
N ALA A 479 8.39 -2.20 9.81
CA ALA A 479 8.41 -2.60 11.20
C ALA A 479 7.55 -1.62 12.02
N SER A 480 6.69 -2.17 12.86
CA SER A 480 6.07 -1.54 14.02
C SER A 480 7.00 -0.47 14.61
N SER A 481 6.60 0.79 14.52
CA SER A 481 7.30 1.92 15.12
C SER A 481 6.98 2.03 16.61
N ILE A 482 7.88 1.57 17.50
CA ILE A 482 8.14 2.21 18.80
C ILE A 482 9.66 2.04 19.16
N PRO A 483 10.25 2.80 20.10
CA PRO A 483 11.51 3.51 19.93
C PRO A 483 12.70 2.77 20.55
N GLY A 484 13.90 3.13 20.09
CA GLY A 484 15.15 2.74 20.75
C GLY A 484 15.88 1.60 20.05
N THR A 485 16.67 1.94 19.03
CA THR A 485 18.04 1.42 18.78
C THR A 485 18.59 2.16 17.56
N VAL A 486 19.57 3.06 17.78
CA VAL A 486 20.20 3.87 16.72
C VAL A 486 21.41 3.14 16.14
N LEU A 487 21.45 2.94 14.81
CA LEU A 487 22.68 2.61 14.07
C LEU A 487 22.81 3.56 12.86
N VAL A 488 23.68 4.56 13.00
CA VAL A 488 23.93 5.63 12.01
C VAL A 488 24.84 5.16 10.86
N SER A 489 24.57 5.67 9.65
CA SER A 489 25.34 5.41 8.42
C SER A 489 26.69 6.15 8.37
N ARG A 490 27.56 5.80 7.41
CA ARG A 490 29.01 6.06 7.44
C ARG A 490 29.47 7.44 6.91
N HIS A 491 28.58 8.28 6.36
CA HIS A 491 28.99 9.51 5.65
C HIS A 491 28.75 10.83 6.40
N GLU A 492 28.06 10.83 7.55
CA GLU A 492 27.81 12.05 8.35
C GLU A 492 28.76 12.22 9.55
N ARG A 493 29.88 11.47 9.59
CA ARG A 493 30.77 11.49 10.76
C ARG A 493 31.74 12.67 10.85
N HIS A 494 31.77 13.59 9.88
CA HIS A 494 32.82 14.62 9.84
C HIS A 494 32.36 16.06 9.51
N ALA A 495 31.07 16.39 9.61
CA ALA A 495 30.65 17.79 9.69
C ALA A 495 29.48 17.88 10.68
N GLY A 496 29.55 18.86 11.59
CA GLY A 496 28.74 18.94 12.80
C GLY A 496 27.25 18.67 12.58
N VAL A 497 26.75 17.64 13.26
CA VAL A 497 25.32 17.37 13.42
C VAL A 497 24.78 18.34 14.48
N PRO A 498 23.69 19.10 14.20
CA PRO A 498 23.05 19.92 15.22
C PRO A 498 22.57 19.05 16.38
N GLY A 499 23.17 19.21 17.57
CA GLY A 499 22.79 18.49 18.80
C GLY A 499 23.77 17.41 19.29
N SER A 500 24.89 17.13 18.62
CA SER A 500 25.91 16.20 19.17
C SER A 500 26.76 16.88 20.25
N VAL A 501 26.86 16.28 21.44
CA VAL A 501 27.71 16.80 22.53
C VAL A 501 29.19 16.56 22.19
N PRO A 502 30.02 17.61 22.05
CA PRO A 502 31.44 17.45 21.81
C PRO A 502 32.12 16.77 23.02
N CYS A 503 33.12 15.94 22.77
CA CYS A 503 33.82 15.20 23.82
C CYS A 503 34.40 16.12 24.90
N VAL A 504 35.07 17.19 24.49
CA VAL A 504 35.57 18.30 25.31
C VAL A 504 35.68 19.53 24.41
N GLN A 505 35.75 20.72 25.00
CA GLN A 505 35.93 21.97 24.26
C GLN A 505 37.22 21.91 23.42
N GLY A 506 37.12 22.20 22.11
CA GLY A 506 38.25 22.12 21.17
C GLY A 506 38.54 20.74 20.58
N CYS A 507 37.78 19.70 20.95
CA CYS A 507 37.91 18.36 20.36
C CYS A 507 36.89 18.14 19.24
N GLY A 508 37.36 17.74 18.04
CA GLY A 508 36.49 17.32 16.93
C GLY A 508 35.85 15.93 17.10
N GLY A 509 36.04 15.28 18.25
CA GLY A 509 35.48 13.97 18.57
C GLY A 509 34.15 14.08 19.32
N ILE A 510 33.24 13.14 19.07
CA ILE A 510 31.93 13.07 19.72
C ILE A 510 32.02 12.22 21.00
N ALA A 511 31.38 12.69 22.08
CA ALA A 511 31.24 11.94 23.33
C ALA A 511 30.51 10.60 23.08
N ALA A 512 31.06 9.50 23.59
CA ALA A 512 30.43 8.19 23.44
C ALA A 512 29.55 7.84 24.65
N SER A 513 28.27 7.56 24.42
CA SER A 513 27.28 7.29 25.48
C SER A 513 27.58 6.03 26.31
N ARG A 514 28.25 5.03 25.72
CA ARG A 514 28.68 3.80 26.40
C ARG A 514 30.08 3.89 27.02
N CYS A 515 30.75 5.03 26.90
CA CYS A 515 32.02 5.27 27.57
C CYS A 515 31.75 5.70 29.02
N PRO A 516 32.34 5.05 30.04
CA PRO A 516 32.17 5.47 31.43
C PRO A 516 32.57 6.92 31.68
N THR A 517 33.55 7.44 30.92
CA THR A 517 34.04 8.82 31.04
C THR A 517 33.34 9.78 30.07
N ARG A 518 32.33 9.31 29.32
CA ARG A 518 31.65 10.05 28.24
C ARG A 518 32.60 10.72 27.23
N ALA A 519 33.81 10.18 27.07
CA ALA A 519 34.83 10.72 26.18
C ALA A 519 34.79 10.06 24.79
N CYS A 520 35.41 10.71 23.80
CA CYS A 520 35.75 10.07 22.53
C CYS A 520 36.89 9.04 22.73
N ILE A 521 37.19 8.21 21.74
CA ILE A 521 38.20 7.14 21.89
C ILE A 521 39.59 7.66 22.24
N THR A 522 39.99 8.79 21.67
CA THR A 522 41.29 9.39 21.94
C THR A 522 41.38 9.88 23.39
N HIS A 523 40.38 10.62 23.87
CA HIS A 523 40.36 11.10 25.24
C HIS A 523 40.11 10.00 26.27
N CYS A 524 39.31 8.99 25.94
CA CYS A 524 39.15 7.80 26.79
C CYS A 524 40.50 7.10 27.01
N ARG A 525 41.28 6.90 25.95
CA ARG A 525 42.63 6.32 26.03
C ARG A 525 43.61 7.18 26.85
N ILE A 526 43.57 8.50 26.67
CA ILE A 526 44.40 9.43 27.44
C ILE A 526 44.03 9.35 28.93
N LEU A 527 42.75 9.38 29.27
CA LEU A 527 42.28 9.26 30.66
C LEU A 527 42.68 7.92 31.29
N ARG A 528 42.52 6.81 30.58
CA ARG A 528 42.94 5.48 31.06
C ARG A 528 44.45 5.34 31.19
N ALA A 529 45.23 5.99 30.33
CA ALA A 529 46.68 6.04 30.46
C ALA A 529 47.08 6.81 31.73
N VAL A 530 46.45 7.94 32.02
CA VAL A 530 46.68 8.69 33.28
C VAL A 530 46.30 7.85 34.50
N GLU A 531 45.15 7.17 34.48
CA GLU A 531 44.74 6.23 35.55
C GLU A 531 45.73 5.07 35.72
N SER A 532 46.45 4.70 34.67
CA SER A 532 47.48 3.65 34.68
C SER A 532 48.87 4.16 35.10
N GLY A 533 48.98 5.41 35.55
CA GLY A 533 50.20 5.97 36.15
C GLY A 533 51.04 6.88 35.24
N TYR A 534 50.57 7.21 34.04
CA TYR A 534 51.24 8.19 33.16
C TYR A 534 50.92 9.62 33.59
N THR A 535 51.87 10.55 33.39
CA THR A 535 51.55 11.97 33.54
C THR A 535 50.59 12.43 32.44
N LYS A 536 49.84 13.50 32.71
CA LYS A 536 48.85 14.01 31.77
C LYS A 536 49.49 14.45 30.45
N GLU A 537 50.66 15.08 30.52
CA GLU A 537 51.44 15.55 29.39
C GLU A 537 51.92 14.38 28.51
N GLU A 538 52.43 13.32 29.13
CA GLU A 538 52.86 12.11 28.43
C GLU A 538 51.68 11.39 27.74
N ALA A 539 50.57 11.22 28.45
CA ALA A 539 49.38 10.58 27.92
C ALA A 539 48.80 11.36 26.72
N GLU A 540 48.73 12.69 26.79
CA GLU A 540 48.25 13.53 25.67
C GLU A 540 49.17 13.43 24.44
N GLN A 541 50.50 13.38 24.63
CA GLN A 541 51.46 13.22 23.54
C GLN A 541 51.38 11.83 22.89
N MET A 542 51.23 10.78 23.71
CA MET A 542 51.00 9.41 23.24
C MET A 542 49.65 9.27 22.51
N GLY A 543 48.63 10.01 22.95
CA GLY A 543 47.32 10.08 22.30
C GLY A 543 47.38 10.70 20.91
N LYS A 544 48.13 11.80 20.72
CA LYS A 544 48.33 12.46 19.41
C LYS A 544 49.08 11.58 18.41
N THR A 545 50.03 10.76 18.89
CA THR A 545 50.83 9.86 18.05
C THR A 545 50.19 8.49 17.83
N GLY A 546 48.99 8.25 18.40
CA GLY A 546 48.27 6.99 18.25
C GLY A 546 48.91 5.81 18.98
N LYS A 547 49.78 6.05 19.96
CA LYS A 547 50.51 5.00 20.70
C LYS A 547 49.69 4.36 21.83
N LEU A 548 48.51 4.87 22.13
CA LEU A 548 47.60 4.37 23.18
C LEU A 548 46.57 3.33 22.68
N VAL A 549 46.84 2.65 21.56
CA VAL A 549 45.90 1.64 21.03
C VAL A 549 45.78 0.48 22.02
N GLY A 550 44.54 0.10 22.37
CA GLY A 550 44.28 -0.97 23.35
C GLY A 550 44.15 -0.48 24.79
N MET A 551 44.46 0.79 25.08
CA MET A 551 44.31 1.39 26.42
C MET A 551 42.95 2.08 26.62
N GLY A 552 42.01 1.98 25.67
CA GLY A 552 40.66 2.52 25.83
C GLY A 552 39.79 1.65 26.74
N CYS A 553 38.62 2.15 27.13
CA CYS A 553 37.63 1.28 27.78
C CYS A 553 37.16 0.17 26.83
N GLU A 554 36.71 -0.94 27.39
CA GLU A 554 36.23 -2.13 26.66
C GLU A 554 35.25 -1.78 25.52
N ALA A 555 34.26 -0.92 25.80
CA ALA A 555 33.27 -0.46 24.81
C ALA A 555 33.89 0.23 23.57
N HIS A 556 35.06 0.86 23.70
CA HIS A 556 35.75 1.52 22.60
C HIS A 556 36.64 0.56 21.82
N GLU A 557 37.35 -0.32 22.52
CA GLU A 557 38.25 -1.30 21.90
C GLU A 557 37.46 -2.39 21.16
N ASP A 558 36.32 -2.83 21.70
CA ASP A 558 35.45 -3.79 21.01
C ASP A 558 34.79 -3.21 19.77
N LYS A 559 34.46 -1.92 19.80
CA LYS A 559 33.95 -1.20 18.63
C LYS A 559 35.00 -1.11 17.52
N GLU A 560 36.27 -0.93 17.86
CA GLU A 560 37.38 -0.93 16.89
C GLU A 560 37.72 -2.34 16.39
N ARG A 561 37.65 -3.37 17.24
CA ARG A 561 37.80 -4.78 16.86
C ARG A 561 36.73 -5.20 15.84
N ALA A 562 35.46 -4.94 16.16
CA ALA A 562 34.33 -5.22 15.27
C ALA A 562 34.41 -4.46 13.94
N ARG A 563 34.96 -3.24 13.96
CA ARG A 563 35.21 -2.46 12.74
C ARG A 563 36.25 -3.12 11.84
N LYS A 564 37.40 -3.54 12.40
CA LYS A 564 38.48 -4.21 11.65
C LYS A 564 38.00 -5.53 11.04
N GLU A 565 37.28 -6.34 11.81
CA GLU A 565 36.70 -7.59 11.31
C GLU A 565 35.72 -7.36 10.15
N ARG A 566 34.86 -6.33 10.25
CA ARG A 566 33.92 -5.98 9.18
C ARG A 566 34.62 -5.53 7.91
N GLU A 567 35.73 -4.80 8.02
CA GLU A 567 36.53 -4.39 6.85
C GLU A 567 37.22 -5.57 6.18
N GLN A 568 37.76 -6.51 6.96
CA GLN A 568 38.36 -7.73 6.44
C GLN A 568 37.32 -8.61 5.71
N ARG A 569 36.12 -8.78 6.29
CA ARG A 569 35.01 -9.51 5.65
C ARG A 569 34.57 -8.85 4.33
N LYS A 570 34.47 -7.52 4.29
CA LYS A 570 34.14 -6.79 3.06
C LYS A 570 35.19 -6.96 1.97
N ARG A 571 36.48 -6.99 2.33
CA ARG A 571 37.57 -7.21 1.37
C ARG A 571 37.48 -8.61 0.74
N LYS A 572 37.34 -9.66 1.57
CA LYS A 572 37.17 -11.04 1.10
C LYS A 572 35.93 -11.21 0.22
N GLY A 573 34.80 -10.62 0.59
CA GLY A 573 33.57 -10.68 -0.21
C GLY A 573 33.70 -10.02 -1.59
N ARG A 574 34.45 -8.92 -1.70
CA ARG A 574 34.74 -8.26 -3.00
C ARG A 574 35.64 -9.11 -3.90
N GLU A 575 36.60 -9.83 -3.32
CA GLU A 575 37.47 -10.74 -4.06
C GLU A 575 36.68 -11.94 -4.60
N MET A 576 35.85 -12.58 -3.77
CA MET A 576 35.00 -13.70 -4.21
C MET A 576 33.99 -13.29 -5.29
N ALA A 577 33.36 -12.11 -5.16
CA ALA A 577 32.41 -11.62 -6.16
C ALA A 577 33.06 -11.31 -7.52
N LYS A 578 34.34 -10.91 -7.53
CA LYS A 578 35.10 -10.71 -8.76
C LYS A 578 35.38 -12.04 -9.46
N GLU A 579 35.77 -13.07 -8.71
CA GLU A 579 36.03 -14.41 -9.27
C GLU A 579 34.76 -15.03 -9.85
N GLN A 580 33.64 -14.99 -9.10
CA GLN A 580 32.35 -15.51 -9.56
C GLN A 580 31.81 -14.81 -10.82
N ASN A 581 32.01 -13.49 -10.93
CA ASN A 581 31.62 -12.75 -12.13
C ASN A 581 32.50 -13.08 -13.35
N LYS A 582 33.78 -13.38 -13.13
CA LYS A 582 34.70 -13.82 -14.17
C LYS A 582 34.29 -15.20 -14.70
N GLU A 583 33.97 -16.13 -13.81
CA GLU A 583 33.46 -17.47 -14.17
C GLU A 583 32.13 -17.39 -14.93
N ARG A 584 31.15 -16.62 -14.43
CA ARG A 584 29.86 -16.41 -15.12
C ARG A 584 30.02 -15.83 -16.53
N ARG A 585 30.99 -14.93 -16.74
CA ARG A 585 31.30 -14.38 -18.07
C ARG A 585 31.89 -15.43 -19.02
N ILE A 586 32.74 -16.32 -18.51
CA ILE A 586 33.31 -17.42 -19.29
C ILE A 586 32.21 -18.41 -19.68
N GLU A 587 31.34 -18.78 -18.74
CA GLU A 587 30.24 -19.71 -18.99
C GLU A 587 29.26 -19.16 -20.03
N LYS A 588 28.90 -17.88 -19.91
CA LYS A 588 28.01 -17.21 -20.87
C LYS A 588 28.61 -17.17 -22.27
N LYS A 589 29.92 -16.93 -22.41
CA LYS A 589 30.61 -16.99 -23.71
C LYS A 589 30.59 -18.39 -24.32
N LYS A 590 30.83 -19.44 -23.51
CA LYS A 590 30.75 -20.84 -23.97
C LYS A 590 29.34 -21.18 -24.45
N GLN A 591 28.31 -20.74 -23.73
CA GLN A 591 26.92 -21.02 -24.10
C GLN A 591 26.51 -20.28 -25.37
N THR A 592 26.86 -19.00 -25.53
CA THR A 592 26.64 -18.27 -26.79
C THR A 592 27.35 -18.94 -27.96
N HIS A 593 28.56 -19.48 -27.76
CA HIS A 593 29.27 -20.18 -28.82
C HIS A 593 28.56 -21.47 -29.25
N LYS A 594 28.09 -22.28 -28.28
CA LYS A 594 27.31 -23.50 -28.55
C LYS A 594 26.00 -23.18 -29.28
N THR A 595 25.27 -22.15 -28.87
CA THR A 595 24.02 -21.75 -29.54
C THR A 595 24.26 -21.31 -30.98
N ARG A 596 25.35 -20.58 -31.26
CA ARG A 596 25.70 -20.19 -32.64
C ARG A 596 26.09 -21.39 -33.52
N GLN A 597 26.77 -22.39 -32.95
CA GLN A 597 27.10 -23.62 -33.67
C GLN A 597 25.85 -24.44 -33.99
N ALA A 598 24.93 -24.59 -33.04
CA ALA A 598 23.66 -25.29 -33.24
C ALA A 598 22.81 -24.60 -34.34
N ALA A 599 22.68 -23.27 -34.29
CA ALA A 599 21.94 -22.52 -35.30
C ALA A 599 22.57 -22.62 -36.71
N ALA A 600 23.91 -22.65 -36.80
CA ALA A 600 24.59 -22.84 -38.08
C ALA A 600 24.41 -24.26 -38.64
N GLN A 601 24.33 -25.27 -37.77
CA GLN A 601 24.07 -26.65 -38.18
C GLN A 601 22.63 -26.84 -38.66
N GLU A 602 21.66 -26.27 -37.96
CA GLU A 602 20.25 -26.28 -38.36
C GLU A 602 20.02 -25.56 -39.70
N ALA A 603 20.72 -24.45 -39.94
CA ALA A 603 20.67 -23.75 -41.22
C ALA A 603 21.18 -24.62 -42.38
N ARG A 604 22.29 -25.35 -42.18
CA ARG A 604 22.85 -26.27 -43.18
C ARG A 604 21.94 -27.47 -43.46
N GLU A 605 21.25 -27.98 -42.45
CA GLU A 605 20.28 -29.07 -42.63
C GLU A 605 19.06 -28.60 -43.43
N LYS A 606 18.54 -27.40 -43.14
CA LYS A 606 17.45 -26.79 -43.92
C LYS A 606 17.82 -26.54 -45.38
N GLU A 607 19.06 -26.13 -45.63
CA GLU A 607 19.56 -25.91 -46.99
C GLU A 607 19.70 -27.23 -47.77
N LYS A 608 20.16 -28.30 -47.12
CA LYS A 608 20.18 -29.65 -47.71
C LYS A 608 18.79 -30.18 -48.05
N LEU A 609 17.82 -30.00 -47.15
CA LEU A 609 16.43 -30.39 -47.37
C LEU A 609 15.82 -29.68 -48.58
N LYS A 610 16.14 -28.38 -48.75
CA LYS A 610 15.70 -27.60 -49.90
C LYS A 610 16.24 -28.12 -51.23
N ILE A 611 17.52 -28.50 -51.27
CA ILE A 611 18.14 -29.06 -52.47
C ILE A 611 17.51 -30.41 -52.84
N ILE A 612 17.19 -31.24 -51.83
CA ILE A 612 16.51 -32.53 -52.05
C ILE A 612 15.09 -32.33 -52.60
N ASP A 613 14.35 -31.34 -52.08
CA ASP A 613 13.02 -30.99 -52.60
C ASP A 613 13.11 -30.53 -54.06
N GLU A 614 14.05 -29.63 -54.38
CA GLU A 614 14.25 -29.11 -55.75
C GLU A 614 14.69 -30.22 -56.74
N GLU A 615 15.53 -31.16 -56.32
CA GLU A 615 15.91 -32.33 -57.15
C GLU A 615 14.74 -33.30 -57.36
N SER A 616 13.86 -33.45 -56.36
CA SER A 616 12.68 -34.32 -56.45
C SER A 616 11.58 -33.73 -57.33
N GLU A 617 11.38 -32.41 -57.32
CA GLU A 617 10.48 -31.71 -58.26
C GLU A 617 11.00 -31.79 -59.70
N PHE A 618 12.32 -31.70 -59.90
CA PHE A 618 12.92 -31.84 -61.23
C PHE A 618 12.76 -33.26 -61.81
N ALA A 619 12.85 -34.30 -60.96
CA ALA A 619 12.67 -35.69 -61.37
C ALA A 619 11.22 -36.03 -61.74
N LEU A 620 10.23 -35.40 -61.09
CA LEU A 620 8.80 -35.58 -61.39
C LEU A 620 8.33 -34.80 -62.63
N GLY A 621 9.09 -33.80 -63.07
CA GLY A 621 8.81 -33.03 -64.29
C GLY A 621 9.29 -33.69 -65.60
N GLN A 622 10.05 -34.79 -65.51
CA GLN A 622 10.58 -35.52 -66.68
C GLN A 622 9.97 -36.91 -66.91
N SER A 623 8.94 -37.30 -66.15
CA SER A 623 8.23 -38.58 -66.29
C SER A 623 6.90 -38.45 -67.02
#